data_AF-A0A535E8Z2-F1
#
_entry.id   AF-A0A535E8Z2-F1
#
_cell.length_a   1.000
_cell.length_b   1.000
_cell.length_c   1.000
_cell.angle_alpha   90.00
_cell.angle_beta   90.00
_cell.angle_gamma   90.00
#
_symmetry.space_group_name_H-M   'P 1'
#
loop_
_entity.id
_entity.type
_entity.pdbx_description
1 polymer ?
#
loop_
_entity_poly.entity_id
_entity_poly.type
_entity_poly.pdbx_seq_one_letter_code
_entity_poly.pdbx_strand_id
1 'polypeptide(L)'
;MDLTRQYINGLMFVLSHRDGPRPTPIDDWNFYRVAGVKKWVKSGFLDRSLPLPLGFLGTFRIHVEAELLVQNLLLTIQTMGLGGWVHAAFPGPLLLGDPDPTYSRFGKGLGFRYEEPRAGLLRKLLKPITPLPAWRPNPVGLDGLLEGYCPPYYPSMSAAVDALVEHKYGKSGVYSETSDLKKVFHPGKGEVFLEEVPHYSPEVIECTRDICNYIWDTYGRFPAHVDAMFVPGIWVQAHHTDLGYYDSLFEHGYSGTQARHDELWHGAGGAR
;
A
#
# COMPACT_ATOMS: atom_id res chain seq x y z
N MET A 1 -0.72 3.41 -3.23
CA MET A 1 -0.22 3.00 -1.90
C MET A 1 1.06 2.21 -2.07
N ASP A 2 2.14 2.59 -1.39
CA ASP A 2 3.36 1.76 -1.33
C ASP A 2 3.14 0.60 -0.36
N LEU A 3 3.04 -0.61 -0.91
CA LEU A 3 2.85 -1.83 -0.14
C LEU A 3 4.16 -2.44 0.33
N THR A 4 5.30 -2.10 -0.26
CA THR A 4 6.58 -2.67 0.16
C THR A 4 6.90 -2.26 1.60
N ARG A 5 6.74 -0.97 1.92
CA ARG A 5 6.84 -0.44 3.28
C ARG A 5 5.83 -1.08 4.24
N GLN A 6 4.58 -1.23 3.81
CA GLN A 6 3.53 -1.84 4.65
C GLN A 6 3.83 -3.31 4.93
N TYR A 7 4.31 -4.04 3.93
CA TYR A 7 4.60 -5.46 4.03
C TYR A 7 5.75 -5.73 5.00
N ILE A 8 6.85 -4.98 4.90
CA ILE A 8 7.99 -5.10 5.83
C ILE A 8 7.54 -4.77 7.26
N ASN A 9 6.75 -3.71 7.45
CA ASN A 9 6.21 -3.34 8.76
C ASN A 9 5.27 -4.40 9.33
N GLY A 10 4.39 -4.96 8.51
CA GLY A 10 3.48 -6.02 8.91
C GLY A 10 4.22 -7.28 9.34
N LEU A 11 5.29 -7.65 8.63
CA LEU A 11 6.18 -8.75 9.04
C LEU A 11 6.83 -8.47 10.40
N MET A 12 7.45 -7.29 10.58
CA MET A 12 8.07 -6.93 11.86
C MET A 12 7.07 -6.93 13.02
N PHE A 13 5.87 -6.40 12.78
CA PHE A 13 4.79 -6.39 13.77
C PHE A 13 4.40 -7.81 14.20
N VAL A 14 4.13 -8.70 13.24
CA VAL A 14 3.77 -10.09 13.53
C VAL A 14 4.88 -10.85 14.24
N LEU A 15 6.13 -10.59 13.88
CA LEU A 15 7.30 -11.22 14.49
C LEU A 15 7.66 -10.64 15.87
N SER A 16 7.19 -9.44 16.21
CA SER A 16 7.48 -8.79 17.49
C SER A 16 6.66 -9.29 18.69
N HIS A 17 5.74 -10.24 18.49
CA HIS A 17 4.97 -10.81 19.59
C HIS A 17 5.91 -11.41 20.67
N ARG A 18 5.80 -10.92 21.91
CA ARG A 18 6.67 -11.32 23.03
C ARG A 18 6.25 -12.65 23.64
N ASP A 19 4.95 -12.82 23.87
CA ASP A 19 4.38 -13.90 24.69
C ASP A 19 3.54 -14.92 23.89
N GLY A 20 3.62 -14.89 22.56
CA GLY A 20 2.81 -15.74 21.67
C GLY A 20 3.61 -16.41 20.56
N PRO A 21 3.07 -17.48 19.93
CA PRO A 21 3.73 -18.17 18.83
C PRO A 21 3.88 -17.23 17.64
N ARG A 22 5.11 -17.11 17.13
CA ARG A 22 5.38 -16.35 15.89
C ARG A 22 5.08 -17.25 14.71
N PRO A 23 4.23 -16.85 13.75
CA PRO A 23 3.89 -17.70 12.63
C PRO A 23 5.09 -17.98 11.73
N THR A 24 5.09 -19.13 11.08
CA THR A 24 6.11 -19.50 10.09
C THR A 24 5.62 -19.18 8.68
N PRO A 25 6.24 -18.21 7.98
CA PRO A 25 5.99 -17.98 6.55
C PRO A 25 6.19 -19.24 5.72
N ILE A 26 5.16 -19.59 4.95
CA ILE A 26 5.19 -20.69 3.98
C ILE A 26 4.82 -20.19 2.59
N ASP A 27 5.47 -20.74 1.59
CA ASP A 27 5.25 -20.38 0.20
C ASP A 27 4.22 -21.32 -0.42
N ASP A 28 2.95 -20.92 -0.35
CA ASP A 28 1.77 -21.64 -0.85
C ASP A 28 1.81 -21.86 -2.38
N TRP A 29 2.61 -21.06 -3.09
CA TRP A 29 2.82 -21.16 -4.53
C TRP A 29 4.18 -21.77 -4.92
N ASN A 30 4.85 -22.39 -3.95
CA ASN A 30 6.09 -23.14 -4.13
C ASN A 30 6.09 -24.41 -3.28
N PHE A 31 4.99 -25.17 -3.38
CA PHE A 31 4.79 -26.46 -2.72
C PHE A 31 4.80 -26.36 -1.19
N TYR A 32 4.22 -25.29 -0.63
CA TYR A 32 4.05 -25.08 0.81
C TYR A 32 5.36 -25.17 1.61
N ARG A 33 6.49 -24.84 0.98
CA ARG A 33 7.80 -24.88 1.64
C ARG A 33 7.95 -23.72 2.62
N VAL A 34 8.79 -23.91 3.64
CA VAL A 34 9.20 -22.83 4.54
C VAL A 34 9.94 -21.74 3.74
N ALA A 35 9.43 -20.51 3.81
CA ALA A 35 9.86 -19.38 2.98
C ALA A 35 11.08 -18.68 3.61
N GLY A 36 12.29 -19.15 3.31
CA GLY A 36 13.55 -18.50 3.75
C GLY A 36 13.91 -18.68 5.23
N VAL A 37 12.99 -19.15 6.06
CA VAL A 37 13.11 -19.08 7.53
C VAL A 37 13.39 -20.41 8.24
N LYS A 38 13.93 -21.42 7.54
CA LYS A 38 14.19 -22.74 8.14
C LYS A 38 15.04 -22.69 9.41
N LYS A 39 16.02 -21.77 9.49
CA LYS A 39 16.87 -21.60 10.68
C LYS A 39 16.08 -21.11 11.90
N TRP A 40 15.11 -20.23 11.70
CA TRP A 40 14.27 -19.66 12.75
C TRP A 40 13.23 -20.63 13.30
N VAL A 41 12.74 -21.53 12.43
CA VAL A 41 11.92 -22.67 12.87
C VAL A 41 12.75 -23.62 13.74
N LYS A 42 14.00 -23.90 13.35
CA LYS A 42 14.89 -24.78 14.12
C LYS A 42 15.30 -24.19 15.47
N SER A 43 15.47 -22.87 15.57
CA SER A 43 15.81 -22.21 16.82
C SER A 43 14.62 -22.02 17.76
N GLY A 44 13.40 -22.36 17.32
CA GLY A 44 12.17 -22.11 18.09
C GLY A 44 11.73 -20.64 18.09
N PHE A 45 12.37 -19.77 17.29
CA PHE A 45 11.93 -18.38 17.16
C PHE A 45 10.56 -18.30 16.46
N LEU A 46 10.35 -19.14 15.43
CA LEU A 46 9.07 -19.31 14.75
C LEU A 46 8.43 -20.64 15.12
N ASP A 47 7.11 -20.61 15.29
CA ASP A 47 6.28 -21.78 15.54
C ASP A 47 5.90 -22.45 14.22
N ARG A 48 6.35 -23.69 14.05
CA ARG A 48 6.07 -24.51 12.86
C ARG A 48 4.58 -24.89 12.76
N SER A 49 3.88 -24.98 13.89
CA SER A 49 2.46 -25.35 13.93
C SER A 49 1.54 -24.22 13.47
N LEU A 50 2.07 -23.00 13.34
CA LEU A 50 1.34 -21.81 12.90
C LEU A 50 1.83 -21.34 11.51
N PRO A 51 1.45 -22.03 10.41
CA PRO A 51 1.86 -21.61 9.08
C PRO A 51 1.18 -20.31 8.65
N LEU A 52 1.92 -19.45 7.96
CA LEU A 52 1.42 -18.20 7.36
C LEU A 52 1.73 -18.16 5.86
N PRO A 53 0.75 -18.48 5.00
CA PRO A 53 0.91 -18.42 3.55
C PRO A 53 1.34 -17.04 3.04
N LEU A 54 2.29 -16.99 2.11
CA LEU A 54 2.67 -15.73 1.44
C LEU A 54 1.49 -15.10 0.70
N GLY A 55 0.60 -15.91 0.11
CA GLY A 55 -0.64 -15.41 -0.49
C GLY A 55 -1.54 -14.67 0.52
N PHE A 56 -1.58 -15.16 1.77
CA PHE A 56 -2.36 -14.54 2.84
C PHE A 56 -1.76 -13.22 3.31
N LEU A 57 -0.42 -13.06 3.26
CA LEU A 57 0.24 -11.79 3.59
C LEU A 57 -0.17 -10.63 2.67
N GLY A 58 -0.76 -10.91 1.51
CA GLY A 58 -1.43 -9.89 0.68
C GLY A 58 -2.59 -9.17 1.41
N THR A 59 -3.08 -9.69 2.54
CA THR A 59 -4.07 -9.01 3.39
C THR A 59 -3.46 -7.88 4.23
N PHE A 60 -2.13 -7.77 4.35
CA PHE A 60 -1.46 -6.68 5.08
C PHE A 60 -1.53 -5.33 4.35
N ARG A 61 -2.32 -5.24 3.28
CA ARG A 61 -2.66 -4.00 2.57
C ARG A 61 -3.57 -3.13 3.43
N ILE A 62 -3.06 -2.00 3.88
CA ILE A 62 -3.84 -0.98 4.59
C ILE A 62 -4.38 0.03 3.57
N HIS A 63 -5.05 -0.46 2.54
CA HIS A 63 -5.71 0.38 1.52
C HIS A 63 -7.03 0.98 2.01
N VAL A 64 -7.60 0.40 3.08
CA VAL A 64 -8.86 0.83 3.71
C VAL A 64 -8.79 2.31 4.15
N GLU A 65 -7.61 2.81 4.51
CA GLU A 65 -7.43 4.23 4.82
C GLU A 65 -7.83 5.13 3.63
N ALA A 66 -7.45 4.76 2.40
CA ALA A 66 -7.84 5.50 1.21
C ALA A 66 -9.36 5.46 0.98
N GLU A 67 -10.02 4.35 1.32
CA GLU A 67 -11.48 4.21 1.23
C GLU A 67 -12.20 5.09 2.26
N LEU A 68 -11.65 5.21 3.47
CA LEU A 68 -12.17 6.13 4.50
C LEU A 68 -11.97 7.60 4.11
N LEU A 69 -10.86 7.94 3.47
CA LEU A 69 -10.61 9.30 2.97
C LEU A 69 -11.60 9.68 1.84
N VAL A 70 -12.00 8.71 1.02
CA VAL A 70 -13.05 8.92 -0.01
C VAL A 70 -14.37 9.34 0.64
N GLN A 71 -14.73 8.79 1.79
CA GLN A 71 -15.92 9.22 2.52
C GLN A 71 -15.82 10.69 2.96
N ASN A 72 -14.67 11.12 3.48
CA ASN A 72 -14.45 12.52 3.84
C ASN A 72 -14.55 13.45 2.61
N LEU A 73 -14.06 12.99 1.45
CA LEU A 73 -14.17 13.72 0.20
C LEU A 73 -15.63 13.86 -0.26
N LEU A 74 -16.45 12.82 -0.12
CA LEU A 74 -17.89 12.90 -0.42
C LEU A 74 -18.63 13.87 0.50
N LEU A 75 -18.33 13.86 1.80
CA LEU A 75 -18.91 14.83 2.74
C LEU A 75 -18.51 16.26 2.39
N THR A 76 -17.27 16.46 1.95
CA THR A 76 -16.78 17.75 1.47
C THR A 76 -17.52 18.17 0.21
N ILE A 77 -17.68 17.28 -0.78
CA ILE A 77 -18.45 17.51 -2.01
C ILE A 77 -19.89 17.95 -1.70
N GLN A 78 -20.56 17.24 -0.79
CA GLN A 78 -21.92 17.57 -0.38
C GLN A 78 -22.02 18.94 0.32
N THR A 79 -21.03 19.26 1.16
CA THR A 79 -20.95 20.55 1.86
C THR A 79 -20.71 21.69 0.89
N MET A 80 -19.92 21.45 -0.15
CA MET A 80 -19.71 22.39 -1.23
C MET A 80 -20.93 22.54 -2.14
N GLY A 81 -21.98 21.71 -2.02
CA GLY A 81 -23.12 21.77 -2.95
C GLY A 81 -22.80 21.22 -4.34
N LEU A 82 -21.81 20.35 -4.45
CA LEU A 82 -21.47 19.65 -5.69
C LEU A 82 -22.23 18.31 -5.77
N GLY A 83 -22.39 17.79 -6.97
CA GLY A 83 -22.74 16.40 -7.22
C GLY A 83 -21.49 15.53 -7.16
N GLY A 84 -21.60 14.31 -6.64
CA GLY A 84 -20.47 13.39 -6.68
C GLY A 84 -20.84 11.95 -6.36
N TRP A 85 -20.02 11.03 -6.85
CA TRP A 85 -20.20 9.59 -6.61
C TRP A 85 -18.87 8.86 -6.57
N VAL A 86 -18.89 7.70 -5.92
CA VAL A 86 -17.77 6.76 -5.89
C VAL A 86 -17.92 5.78 -7.04
N HIS A 87 -16.84 5.56 -7.79
CA HIS A 87 -16.84 4.58 -8.86
C HIS A 87 -15.50 3.86 -8.98
N ALA A 88 -15.52 2.73 -9.69
CA ALA A 88 -14.33 2.12 -10.26
C ALA A 88 -14.19 2.63 -11.70
N ALA A 89 -13.06 3.28 -12.05
CA ALA A 89 -12.82 3.75 -13.41
C ALA A 89 -11.63 3.07 -14.08
N PHE A 90 -10.42 3.30 -13.56
CA PHE A 90 -9.21 2.95 -14.29
C PHE A 90 -8.57 1.68 -13.75
N PRO A 91 -8.26 0.69 -14.62
CA PRO A 91 -7.46 -0.45 -14.20
C PRO A 91 -6.06 0.05 -13.81
N GLY A 92 -5.58 -0.36 -12.64
CA GLY A 92 -4.28 0.04 -12.10
C GLY A 92 -3.12 -0.04 -13.11
N PRO A 93 -2.98 -1.11 -13.92
CA PRO A 93 -1.98 -1.20 -14.96
C PRO A 93 -1.99 -0.03 -15.96
N LEU A 94 -3.16 0.41 -16.40
CA LEU A 94 -3.29 1.53 -17.32
C LEU A 94 -2.90 2.85 -16.65
N LEU A 95 -3.34 3.07 -15.40
CA LEU A 95 -3.03 4.27 -14.64
C LEU A 95 -1.52 4.40 -14.40
N LEU A 96 -0.88 3.32 -13.96
CA LEU A 96 0.52 3.34 -13.56
C LEU A 96 1.48 3.30 -14.77
N GLY A 97 1.03 2.78 -15.92
CA GLY A 97 1.83 2.73 -17.15
C GLY A 97 2.50 1.38 -17.39
N ASP A 98 1.75 0.28 -17.22
CA ASP A 98 2.24 -1.09 -17.37
C ASP A 98 2.88 -1.31 -18.76
N PRO A 99 4.09 -1.89 -18.81
CA PRO A 99 4.82 -2.11 -20.07
C PRO A 99 4.18 -3.18 -20.96
N ASP A 100 3.26 -4.02 -20.45
CA ASP A 100 2.57 -5.03 -21.26
C ASP A 100 1.91 -4.37 -22.50
N PRO A 101 2.10 -4.93 -23.72
CA PRO A 101 1.54 -4.38 -24.96
C PRO A 101 0.02 -4.12 -24.93
N THR A 102 -0.71 -4.84 -24.09
CA THR A 102 -2.15 -4.66 -23.87
C THR A 102 -2.47 -3.28 -23.30
N TYR A 103 -1.61 -2.76 -22.42
CA TYR A 103 -1.78 -1.48 -21.73
C TYR A 103 -0.93 -0.36 -22.33
N SER A 104 0.34 -0.62 -22.68
CA SER A 104 1.29 0.40 -23.15
C SER A 104 0.86 1.11 -24.44
N ARG A 105 0.00 0.49 -25.26
CA ARG A 105 -0.62 1.12 -26.44
C ARG A 105 -1.48 2.35 -26.14
N PHE A 106 -1.93 2.53 -24.91
CA PHE A 106 -2.76 3.67 -24.48
C PHE A 106 -1.95 4.83 -23.90
N GLY A 107 -0.62 4.69 -23.79
CA GLY A 107 0.28 5.72 -23.26
C GLY A 107 1.06 5.24 -22.04
N LYS A 108 1.81 6.16 -21.43
CA LYS A 108 2.73 5.87 -20.32
C LYS A 108 2.07 5.92 -18.93
N GLY A 109 0.76 6.14 -18.85
CA GLY A 109 0.08 6.38 -17.57
C GLY A 109 0.75 7.50 -16.76
N LEU A 110 0.95 7.27 -15.47
CA LEU A 110 1.70 8.13 -14.55
C LEU A 110 3.23 7.94 -14.65
N GLY A 111 3.72 7.02 -15.48
CA GLY A 111 5.15 6.79 -15.69
C GLY A 111 5.85 6.07 -14.54
N PHE A 112 5.16 5.16 -13.87
CA PHE A 112 5.80 4.32 -12.85
C PHE A 112 6.85 3.42 -13.48
N ARG A 113 7.92 3.17 -12.74
CA ARG A 113 8.94 2.17 -13.02
C ARG A 113 8.38 0.77 -12.72
N TYR A 114 8.69 -0.17 -13.60
CA TYR A 114 8.32 -1.58 -13.46
C TYR A 114 9.55 -2.48 -13.40
N GLU A 115 9.49 -3.50 -12.56
CA GLU A 115 10.47 -4.60 -12.54
C GLU A 115 9.84 -5.88 -13.06
N GLU A 116 10.55 -6.57 -13.95
CA GLU A 116 10.12 -7.84 -14.50
C GLU A 116 10.34 -8.98 -13.48
N PRO A 117 9.34 -9.83 -13.22
CA PRO A 117 9.50 -10.95 -12.30
C PRO A 117 10.48 -11.99 -12.88
N ARG A 118 11.07 -12.82 -11.99
CA ARG A 118 12.00 -13.87 -12.42
C ARG A 118 11.28 -14.92 -13.28
N ALA A 119 11.74 -15.08 -14.52
CA ALA A 119 11.17 -16.01 -15.50
C ALA A 119 11.94 -17.35 -15.60
N GLY A 120 12.32 -17.94 -14.47
CA GLY A 120 12.96 -19.27 -14.45
C GLY A 120 12.05 -20.38 -14.99
N LEU A 121 12.63 -21.51 -15.44
CA LEU A 121 11.88 -22.64 -16.03
C LEU A 121 10.74 -23.12 -15.12
N LEU A 122 11.02 -23.28 -13.83
CA LEU A 122 10.03 -23.66 -12.83
C LEU A 122 8.88 -22.64 -12.74
N ARG A 123 9.17 -21.34 -12.78
CA ARG A 123 8.14 -20.29 -12.70
C ARG A 123 7.30 -20.20 -13.97
N LYS A 124 7.90 -20.43 -15.13
CA LYS A 124 7.16 -20.57 -16.39
C LYS A 124 6.19 -21.76 -16.34
N LEU A 125 6.62 -22.90 -15.77
CA LEU A 125 5.77 -24.07 -15.60
C LEU A 125 4.63 -23.84 -14.57
N LEU A 126 4.91 -23.12 -13.49
CA LEU A 126 3.93 -22.80 -12.44
C LEU A 126 3.01 -21.63 -12.81
N LYS A 127 3.25 -20.93 -13.92
CA LYS A 127 2.46 -19.77 -14.37
C LYS A 127 0.94 -20.03 -14.43
N PRO A 128 0.44 -21.17 -14.95
CA PRO A 128 -1.01 -21.41 -15.06
C PRO A 128 -1.71 -21.55 -13.70
N ILE A 129 -0.97 -21.92 -12.65
CA ILE A 129 -1.54 -22.12 -11.32
C ILE A 129 -1.19 -20.98 -10.36
N THR A 130 -0.19 -20.15 -10.65
CA THR A 130 0.19 -19.02 -9.77
C THR A 130 -0.78 -17.84 -9.95
N PRO A 131 -1.22 -17.20 -8.85
CA PRO A 131 -2.21 -16.14 -8.89
C PRO A 131 -1.59 -14.88 -9.49
N LEU A 132 -2.44 -14.08 -10.13
CA LEU A 132 -2.09 -12.69 -10.41
C LEU A 132 -1.92 -11.92 -9.09
N PRO A 133 -0.95 -10.99 -9.00
CA PRO A 133 -0.09 -10.50 -10.08
C PRO A 133 1.28 -11.21 -10.19
N ALA A 134 1.51 -12.36 -9.55
CA ALA A 134 2.85 -12.91 -9.30
C ALA A 134 3.80 -13.04 -10.52
N TRP A 135 3.26 -13.15 -11.73
CA TRP A 135 4.00 -13.28 -13.00
C TRP A 135 3.91 -12.06 -13.92
N ARG A 136 3.26 -10.97 -13.51
CA ARG A 136 3.21 -9.70 -14.25
C ARG A 136 4.38 -8.78 -13.90
N PRO A 137 4.72 -7.79 -14.74
CA PRO A 137 5.59 -6.69 -14.32
C PRO A 137 5.09 -6.05 -13.01
N ASN A 138 6.00 -5.73 -12.09
CA ASN A 138 5.68 -5.17 -10.78
C ASN A 138 5.92 -3.65 -10.78
N PRO A 139 4.92 -2.79 -10.55
CA PRO A 139 5.15 -1.34 -10.45
C PRO A 139 5.86 -1.03 -9.13
N VAL A 140 7.14 -0.68 -9.18
CA VAL A 140 8.00 -0.53 -7.99
C VAL A 140 8.08 0.90 -7.47
N GLY A 141 7.76 1.91 -8.28
CA GLY A 141 7.76 3.29 -7.84
C GLY A 141 7.71 4.32 -8.95
N LEU A 142 7.69 5.59 -8.55
CA LEU A 142 7.79 6.77 -9.39
C LEU A 142 9.02 7.56 -8.92
N ASP A 143 10.03 7.65 -9.78
CA ASP A 143 11.35 8.15 -9.45
C ASP A 143 11.29 9.54 -8.79
N GLY A 144 11.94 9.68 -7.62
CA GLY A 144 11.99 10.92 -6.85
C GLY A 144 10.70 11.33 -6.14
N LEU A 145 9.59 10.58 -6.29
CA LEU A 145 8.28 10.92 -5.71
C LEU A 145 7.74 9.83 -4.78
N LEU A 146 7.70 8.58 -5.25
CA LEU A 146 7.17 7.45 -4.50
C LEU A 146 7.95 6.19 -4.84
N GLU A 147 8.96 5.89 -4.05
CA GLU A 147 9.89 4.79 -4.29
C GLU A 147 9.63 3.64 -3.33
N GLY A 148 9.47 2.43 -3.87
CA GLY A 148 9.25 1.24 -3.06
C GLY A 148 10.53 0.81 -2.33
N TYR A 149 10.35 0.23 -1.14
CA TYR A 149 11.35 -0.49 -0.36
C TYR A 149 11.68 -1.85 -0.98
N CYS A 150 12.19 -1.82 -2.21
CA CYS A 150 12.69 -2.97 -2.95
C CYS A 150 13.65 -2.51 -4.06
N PRO A 151 14.40 -3.41 -4.71
CA PRO A 151 15.13 -3.05 -5.92
C PRO A 151 14.20 -2.50 -7.01
N PRO A 152 14.67 -1.52 -7.81
CA PRO A 152 16.05 -1.03 -7.89
C PRO A 152 16.38 0.14 -6.94
N TYR A 153 15.40 0.65 -6.19
CA TYR A 153 15.61 1.78 -5.26
C TYR A 153 16.53 1.40 -4.10
N TYR A 154 16.53 0.12 -3.71
CA TYR A 154 17.48 -0.45 -2.77
C TYR A 154 18.23 -1.63 -3.41
N PRO A 155 19.54 -1.78 -3.17
CA PRO A 155 20.35 -2.82 -3.85
C PRO A 155 19.98 -4.25 -3.44
N SER A 156 19.30 -4.43 -2.31
CA SER A 156 18.80 -5.72 -1.84
C SER A 156 17.60 -5.51 -0.92
N MET A 157 16.86 -6.58 -0.64
CA MET A 157 15.79 -6.52 0.36
C MET A 157 16.34 -6.32 1.77
N SER A 158 17.56 -6.78 2.08
CA SER A 158 18.22 -6.42 3.33
C SER A 158 18.41 -4.91 3.46
N ALA A 159 18.93 -4.25 2.41
CA ALA A 159 19.11 -2.81 2.41
C ALA A 159 17.79 -2.05 2.50
N ALA A 160 16.72 -2.56 1.87
CA ALA A 160 15.38 -1.99 2.01
C ALA A 160 14.84 -2.10 3.45
N VAL A 161 15.03 -3.26 4.09
CA VAL A 161 14.65 -3.45 5.50
C VAL A 161 15.43 -2.49 6.40
N ASP A 162 16.74 -2.34 6.17
CA ASP A 162 17.62 -1.46 6.96
C ASP A 162 17.22 0.01 6.81
N ALA A 163 16.94 0.43 5.57
CA ALA A 163 16.46 1.78 5.30
C ALA A 163 15.13 2.05 6.00
N LEU A 164 14.23 1.07 6.09
CA LEU A 164 12.97 1.24 6.80
C LEU A 164 13.16 1.32 8.33
N VAL A 165 14.09 0.53 8.88
CA VAL A 165 14.45 0.60 10.30
C VAL A 165 15.10 1.94 10.62
N GLU A 166 16.02 2.42 9.79
CA GLU A 166 16.65 3.75 9.93
C GLU A 166 15.62 4.87 9.78
N HIS A 167 14.70 4.77 8.83
CA HIS A 167 13.61 5.73 8.68
C HIS A 167 12.70 5.78 9.92
N LYS A 168 12.58 4.69 10.69
CA LYS A 168 11.79 4.65 11.92
C LYS A 168 12.57 5.16 13.14
N TYR A 169 13.75 4.60 13.37
CA TYR A 169 14.48 4.68 14.64
C TYR A 169 15.85 5.35 14.52
N GLY A 170 16.25 5.70 13.29
CA GLY A 170 17.49 6.42 13.02
C GLY A 170 17.50 7.81 13.62
N LYS A 171 18.62 8.52 13.51
CA LYS A 171 18.79 9.83 14.17
C LYS A 171 17.75 10.88 13.76
N SER A 172 17.31 10.81 12.50
CA SER A 172 16.26 11.66 11.92
C SER A 172 15.02 10.84 11.54
N GLY A 173 14.83 9.71 12.22
CA GLY A 173 13.70 8.82 11.99
C GLY A 173 12.40 9.38 12.56
N VAL A 174 11.28 8.78 12.16
CA VAL A 174 9.93 9.19 12.59
C VAL A 174 9.77 9.17 14.13
N TYR A 175 10.51 8.31 14.82
CA TYR A 175 10.46 8.16 16.28
C TYR A 175 11.70 8.71 17.00
N SER A 176 12.47 9.63 16.39
CA SER A 176 13.69 10.17 17.00
C SER A 176 13.56 11.60 17.53
N GLU A 177 12.70 12.42 16.92
CA GLU A 177 12.56 13.83 17.30
C GLU A 177 11.23 14.15 17.98
N THR A 178 11.31 14.84 19.12
CA THR A 178 10.13 15.40 19.82
C THR A 178 9.60 16.67 19.16
N SER A 179 10.37 17.29 18.26
CA SER A 179 10.08 18.61 17.69
C SER A 179 8.74 18.64 16.94
N ASP A 180 8.48 17.62 16.11
CA ASP A 180 7.21 17.46 15.41
C ASP A 180 6.09 16.94 16.32
N LEU A 181 6.41 16.05 17.27
CA LEU A 181 5.42 15.55 18.21
C LEU A 181 4.88 16.65 19.13
N LYS A 182 5.70 17.64 19.49
CA LYS A 182 5.28 18.81 20.28
C LYS A 182 4.27 19.70 19.55
N LYS A 183 4.15 19.61 18.22
CA LYS A 183 3.14 20.33 17.44
C LYS A 183 1.77 19.65 17.52
N VAL A 184 1.74 18.35 17.82
CA VAL A 184 0.54 17.51 17.76
C VAL A 184 0.05 17.13 19.15
N PHE A 185 0.97 16.73 20.04
CA PHE A 185 0.66 16.28 21.38
C PHE A 185 0.61 17.44 22.38
N HIS A 186 -0.26 17.30 23.39
CA HIS A 186 -0.21 18.16 24.57
C HIS A 186 1.17 18.13 25.24
N PRO A 187 1.58 19.21 25.94
CA PRO A 187 2.88 19.28 26.60
C PRO A 187 3.19 18.04 27.47
N GLY A 188 4.37 17.45 27.27
CA GLY A 188 4.84 16.26 28.01
C GLY A 188 4.31 14.91 27.50
N LYS A 189 3.34 14.88 26.59
CA LYS A 189 2.76 13.63 26.06
C LYS A 189 3.54 13.06 24.88
N GLY A 190 4.21 13.90 24.10
CA GLY A 190 5.04 13.45 22.97
C GLY A 190 6.27 12.67 23.43
N GLU A 191 6.87 13.08 24.56
CA GLU A 191 8.00 12.41 25.19
C GLU A 191 7.61 11.01 25.68
N VAL A 192 6.50 10.90 26.42
CA VAL A 192 5.97 9.61 26.87
C VAL A 192 5.65 8.68 25.71
N PHE A 193 5.03 9.21 24.65
CA PHE A 193 4.77 8.44 23.44
C PHE A 193 6.06 7.85 22.85
N LEU A 194 7.13 8.66 22.72
CA LEU A 194 8.42 8.18 22.21
C LEU A 194 9.07 7.13 23.11
N GLU A 195 9.02 7.32 24.43
CA GLU A 195 9.54 6.34 25.39
C GLU A 195 8.84 4.98 25.29
N GLU A 196 7.55 4.98 24.96
CA GLU A 196 6.75 3.78 24.79
C GLU A 196 6.88 3.14 23.40
N VAL A 197 7.53 3.79 22.43
CA VAL A 197 7.70 3.23 21.08
C VAL A 197 8.49 1.90 21.17
N PRO A 198 7.87 0.76 20.82
CA PRO A 198 8.56 -0.51 20.86
C PRO A 198 9.62 -0.54 19.76
N HIS A 199 10.82 -0.98 20.15
CA HIS A 199 11.91 -1.24 19.23
C HIS A 199 11.93 -2.73 18.87
N TYR A 200 12.12 -3.03 17.59
CA TYR A 200 12.26 -4.41 17.14
C TYR A 200 13.57 -5.01 17.61
N SER A 201 13.54 -6.26 18.07
CA SER A 201 14.77 -6.97 18.43
C SER A 201 15.60 -7.28 17.16
N PRO A 202 16.93 -7.46 17.29
CA PRO A 202 17.76 -7.87 16.16
C PRO A 202 17.24 -9.12 15.46
N GLU A 203 16.73 -10.11 16.20
CA GLU A 203 16.16 -11.34 15.64
C GLU A 203 14.92 -11.08 14.77
N VAL A 204 14.06 -10.14 15.16
CA VAL A 204 12.89 -9.73 14.36
C VAL A 204 13.34 -9.13 13.04
N ILE A 205 14.34 -8.25 13.08
CA ILE A 205 14.87 -7.56 11.89
C ILE A 205 15.54 -8.59 10.97
N GLU A 206 16.43 -9.45 11.48
CA GLU A 206 17.11 -10.48 10.69
C GLU A 206 16.12 -11.49 10.08
N CYS A 207 15.13 -11.94 10.85
CA CYS A 207 14.09 -12.84 10.34
C CYS A 207 13.29 -12.17 9.22
N THR A 208 12.96 -10.88 9.38
CA THR A 208 12.28 -10.09 8.33
C THR A 208 13.14 -10.00 7.06
N ARG A 209 14.45 -9.76 7.18
CA ARG A 209 15.37 -9.77 6.04
C ARG A 209 15.38 -11.11 5.32
N ASP A 210 15.45 -12.23 6.04
CA ASP A 210 15.45 -13.56 5.42
C ASP A 210 14.16 -13.83 4.63
N ILE A 211 13.00 -13.42 5.16
CA ILE A 211 11.70 -13.55 4.47
C ILE A 211 11.70 -12.69 3.20
N CYS A 212 12.10 -11.43 3.31
CA CYS A 212 12.07 -10.49 2.20
C CYS A 212 13.05 -10.89 1.08
N ASN A 213 14.27 -11.30 1.44
CA ASN A 213 15.24 -11.82 0.47
C ASN A 213 14.73 -13.11 -0.18
N TYR A 214 14.15 -14.05 0.58
CA TYR A 214 13.55 -15.24 0.00
C TYR A 214 12.48 -14.89 -1.05
N ILE A 215 11.58 -13.95 -0.74
CA ILE A 215 10.53 -13.51 -1.68
C ILE A 215 11.17 -12.95 -2.95
N TRP A 216 12.11 -12.01 -2.81
CA TRP A 216 12.78 -11.41 -3.96
C TRP A 216 13.55 -12.44 -4.79
N ASP A 217 14.32 -13.32 -4.14
CA ASP A 217 15.09 -14.35 -4.84
C ASP A 217 14.20 -15.40 -5.51
N THR A 218 13.02 -15.65 -4.95
CA THR A 218 12.11 -16.66 -5.48
C THR A 218 11.25 -16.13 -6.63
N TYR A 219 10.86 -14.85 -6.58
CA TYR A 219 9.85 -14.28 -7.47
C TYR A 219 10.38 -13.15 -8.38
N GLY A 220 11.52 -12.54 -8.05
CA GLY A 220 12.03 -11.34 -8.73
C GLY A 220 11.12 -10.13 -8.56
N ARG A 221 10.28 -10.14 -7.53
CA ARG A 221 9.36 -9.06 -7.17
C ARG A 221 9.15 -9.06 -5.67
N PHE A 222 8.79 -7.91 -5.12
CA PHE A 222 8.41 -7.78 -3.73
C PHE A 222 7.24 -6.79 -3.61
N PRO A 223 6.15 -7.16 -2.90
CA PRO A 223 5.85 -8.50 -2.41
C PRO A 223 5.55 -9.53 -3.52
N ALA A 224 5.47 -10.82 -3.18
CA ALA A 224 5.33 -11.92 -4.16
C ALA A 224 3.99 -11.92 -4.92
N HIS A 225 2.88 -11.68 -4.20
CA HIS A 225 1.52 -11.91 -4.68
C HIS A 225 0.65 -10.66 -4.63
N VAL A 226 1.28 -9.49 -4.62
CA VAL A 226 0.63 -8.19 -4.72
C VAL A 226 1.62 -7.20 -5.33
N ASP A 227 1.13 -6.18 -6.01
CA ASP A 227 1.97 -5.14 -6.60
C ASP A 227 2.63 -4.27 -5.52
N ALA A 228 3.89 -3.86 -5.74
CA ALA A 228 4.58 -2.94 -4.85
C ALA A 228 3.83 -1.61 -4.73
N MET A 229 3.38 -1.05 -5.85
CA MET A 229 2.52 0.12 -5.90
C MET A 229 1.08 -0.30 -6.21
N PHE A 230 0.25 -0.30 -5.18
CA PHE A 230 -1.14 -0.74 -5.28
C PHE A 230 -2.10 0.42 -5.49
N VAL A 231 -2.98 0.26 -6.49
CA VAL A 231 -4.10 1.15 -6.79
C VAL A 231 -5.38 0.44 -6.34
N PRO A 232 -6.07 0.93 -5.29
CA PRO A 232 -7.25 0.26 -4.74
C PRO A 232 -8.44 0.16 -5.71
N GLY A 233 -8.44 0.96 -6.78
CA GLY A 233 -9.50 0.95 -7.78
C GLY A 233 -10.76 1.72 -7.38
N ILE A 234 -10.72 2.46 -6.27
CA ILE A 234 -11.76 3.38 -5.81
C ILE A 234 -11.45 4.82 -6.25
N TRP A 235 -12.45 5.51 -6.78
CA TRP A 235 -12.34 6.87 -7.30
C TRP A 235 -13.54 7.69 -6.87
N VAL A 236 -13.35 9.00 -6.81
CA VAL A 236 -14.43 9.97 -6.59
C VAL A 236 -14.46 10.93 -7.77
N GLN A 237 -15.64 11.11 -8.34
CA GLN A 237 -15.92 12.19 -9.27
C GLN A 237 -16.77 13.25 -8.58
N ALA A 238 -16.38 14.51 -8.77
CA ALA A 238 -17.17 15.67 -8.39
C ALA A 238 -17.56 16.46 -9.65
N HIS A 239 -18.76 17.03 -9.67
CA HIS A 239 -19.26 17.84 -10.77
C HIS A 239 -20.25 18.89 -10.27
N HIS A 240 -20.46 19.95 -11.06
CA HIS A 240 -21.57 20.87 -10.84
C HIS A 240 -22.88 20.17 -11.21
N THR A 241 -23.85 20.19 -10.31
CA THR A 241 -25.17 19.62 -10.55
C THR A 241 -25.91 20.44 -11.60
N ASP A 242 -26.44 19.80 -12.65
CA ASP A 242 -27.30 20.45 -13.64
C ASP A 242 -28.71 20.64 -13.07
N LEU A 243 -28.93 21.77 -12.39
CA LEU A 243 -30.21 22.05 -11.73
C LEU A 243 -31.38 22.03 -12.73
N GLY A 244 -31.18 22.56 -13.95
CA GLY A 244 -32.22 22.63 -14.97
C GLY A 244 -32.68 21.25 -15.45
N TYR A 245 -31.74 20.30 -15.63
CA TYR A 245 -32.09 18.91 -15.89
C TYR A 245 -32.98 18.33 -14.78
N TYR A 246 -32.59 18.53 -13.51
CA TYR A 246 -33.34 17.98 -12.38
C TYR A 246 -34.70 18.64 -12.18
N ASP A 247 -34.80 19.97 -12.32
CA ASP A 247 -36.07 20.72 -12.23
C ASP A 247 -37.11 20.24 -13.25
N SER A 248 -36.64 19.80 -14.43
CA SER A 248 -37.53 19.32 -15.50
C SER A 248 -38.08 17.90 -15.29
N LEU A 249 -37.42 17.08 -14.46
CA LEU A 249 -37.71 15.65 -14.33
C LEU A 249 -38.05 15.19 -12.91
N PHE A 250 -37.68 15.96 -11.87
CA PHE A 250 -37.77 15.54 -10.47
C PHE A 250 -38.25 16.70 -9.58
N GLU A 251 -39.09 16.40 -8.59
CA GLU A 251 -39.60 17.40 -7.63
C GLU A 251 -38.58 17.73 -6.52
N HIS A 252 -37.72 16.77 -6.18
CA HIS A 252 -36.70 16.87 -5.11
C HIS A 252 -35.36 16.30 -5.58
N GLY A 253 -34.93 16.69 -6.79
CA GLY A 253 -33.78 16.11 -7.47
C GLY A 253 -32.40 16.45 -6.89
N TYR A 254 -32.32 17.46 -6.03
CA TYR A 254 -31.08 17.94 -5.42
C TYR A 254 -31.32 18.53 -4.03
N SER A 255 -30.25 18.67 -3.24
CA SER A 255 -30.31 19.28 -1.91
C SER A 255 -30.30 20.81 -1.97
N GLY A 256 -30.72 21.46 -0.88
CA GLY A 256 -30.61 22.92 -0.76
C GLY A 256 -29.16 23.46 -0.75
N THR A 257 -28.16 22.61 -0.47
CA THR A 257 -26.74 23.00 -0.64
C THR A 257 -26.35 23.02 -2.11
N GLN A 258 -26.84 22.06 -2.89
CA GLN A 258 -26.61 22.02 -4.34
C GLN A 258 -27.30 23.16 -5.07
N ALA A 259 -28.53 23.50 -4.67
CA ALA A 259 -29.29 24.63 -5.22
C ALA A 259 -28.56 25.98 -5.07
N ARG A 260 -27.74 26.13 -4.02
CA ARG A 260 -27.06 27.38 -3.67
C ARG A 260 -25.55 27.35 -3.95
N HIS A 261 -25.06 26.35 -4.69
CA HIS A 261 -23.62 26.21 -4.95
C HIS A 261 -23.03 27.50 -5.54
N ASP A 262 -23.63 28.01 -6.61
CA ASP A 262 -23.13 29.19 -7.31
C ASP A 262 -23.16 30.45 -6.43
N GLU A 263 -24.24 30.63 -5.67
CA GLU A 263 -24.37 31.72 -4.69
C GLU A 263 -23.24 31.69 -3.65
N LEU A 264 -22.96 30.50 -3.10
CA LEU A 264 -22.04 30.33 -1.98
C LEU A 264 -20.57 30.35 -2.41
N TRP A 265 -20.23 29.86 -3.61
CA TRP A 265 -18.84 29.61 -4.02
C TRP A 265 -18.36 30.47 -5.19
N HIS A 266 -19.26 30.97 -6.04
CA HIS A 266 -18.88 31.72 -7.25
C HIS A 266 -19.40 33.18 -7.26
N GLY A 267 -20.34 33.52 -6.37
CA GLY A 267 -20.92 34.86 -6.27
C GLY A 267 -21.85 35.21 -7.44
N ALA A 268 -22.43 36.41 -7.42
CA ALA A 268 -23.49 36.83 -8.36
C ALA A 268 -23.07 36.93 -9.85
N GLY A 269 -21.78 36.75 -10.17
CA GLY A 269 -21.25 36.78 -11.54
C GLY A 269 -20.77 35.42 -12.06
N GLY A 270 -20.92 34.35 -11.27
CA GLY A 270 -20.41 33.01 -11.59
C GLY A 270 -21.43 32.06 -12.21
N ALA A 271 -22.69 32.48 -12.36
CA ALA A 271 -23.71 31.71 -13.05
C ALA A 271 -23.32 31.58 -14.53
N ARG A 272 -23.17 30.33 -15.00
CA ARG A 272 -22.95 30.01 -16.42
C ARG A 272 -24.21 30.19 -17.24
#